data_AF-A0A0G1JS43-F1
#
_entry.id   AF-A0A0G1JS43-F1
#
_cell.length_a   1.000
_cell.length_b   1.000
_cell.length_c   1.000
_cell.angle_alpha   90.00
_cell.angle_beta   90.00
_cell.angle_gamma   90.00
#
_symmetry.space_group_name_H-M   'P 1'
#
loop_
_entity.id
_entity.type
_entity.pdbx_description
1 polymer ?
#
loop_
_entity_poly.entity_id
_entity_poly.type
_entity_poly.pdbx_seq_one_letter_code
_entity_poly.pdbx_strand_id
1 'polypeptide(L)'
;VLKRGWKWQDQLPFTTGKETKEILACSQCRRNYKLIAQEVAWAKKRRFPLPHLCPECRYEQRMRVRNPRKLHDRPCAQCGEAFQTTTPTDSPKSVYCEPCYLKVIY
;
A
#
# COMPACT_ATOMS: atom_id res chain seq x y z
N VAL A 1 10.95 9.85 -17.13
CA VAL A 1 10.47 10.06 -15.74
C VAL A 1 8.99 10.37 -15.79
N LEU A 2 8.12 9.46 -15.35
CA LEU A 2 6.67 9.68 -15.41
C LEU A 2 6.29 10.87 -14.49
N LYS A 3 5.40 11.75 -14.95
CA LYS A 3 5.06 13.10 -14.41
C LYS A 3 4.68 13.20 -12.91
N ARG A 4 4.70 12.11 -12.14
CA ARG A 4 4.35 12.08 -10.70
C ARG A 4 5.50 11.60 -9.80
N GLY A 5 6.75 11.64 -10.28
CA GLY A 5 7.93 11.29 -9.46
C GLY A 5 8.07 9.80 -9.12
N TRP A 6 7.19 8.94 -9.65
CA TRP A 6 7.31 7.50 -9.51
C TRP A 6 8.46 7.01 -10.39
N LYS A 7 9.54 6.56 -9.75
CA LYS A 7 10.61 5.81 -10.40
C LYS A 7 10.13 4.36 -10.52
N TRP A 8 9.66 3.97 -11.70
CA TRP A 8 9.57 2.55 -12.04
C TRP A 8 11.00 2.00 -12.09
N GLN A 9 11.29 0.97 -11.29
CA GLN A 9 12.58 0.27 -11.34
C GLN A 9 12.41 -0.94 -12.26
N ASP A 10 12.76 -0.75 -13.53
CA ASP A 10 12.72 -1.80 -14.57
C ASP A 10 13.85 -2.84 -14.41
N GLN A 11 14.82 -2.59 -13.52
CA GLN A 11 15.95 -3.46 -13.25
C GLN A 11 15.69 -4.33 -12.02
N LEU A 12 14.79 -5.30 -12.16
CA LEU A 12 14.64 -6.35 -11.17
C LEU A 12 15.15 -7.65 -11.79
N PRO A 13 16.07 -8.38 -11.13
CA PRO A 13 16.51 -9.66 -11.65
C PRO A 13 15.27 -10.55 -11.79
N PHE A 14 15.04 -11.04 -13.01
CA PHE A 14 14.02 -12.05 -13.25
C PHE A 14 14.24 -13.19 -12.26
N THR A 15 13.22 -13.49 -11.46
CA THR A 15 13.27 -14.49 -10.39
C THR A 15 13.87 -15.80 -10.91
N THR A 16 15.12 -16.08 -10.59
CA THR A 16 15.90 -17.21 -11.12
C THR A 16 15.76 -18.44 -10.21
N GLY A 17 15.03 -18.33 -9.09
CA GLY A 17 14.75 -19.40 -8.14
C GLY A 17 15.90 -19.66 -7.15
N LYS A 18 17.00 -18.92 -7.25
CA LYS A 18 18.17 -19.01 -6.36
C LYS A 18 18.01 -18.14 -5.10
N GLU A 19 17.07 -17.20 -5.11
CA GLU A 19 16.87 -16.17 -4.08
C GLU A 19 16.38 -16.75 -2.75
N THR A 20 15.83 -17.97 -2.76
CA THR A 20 15.36 -18.67 -1.56
C THR A 20 16.49 -19.21 -0.69
N LYS A 21 17.69 -19.39 -1.27
CA LYS A 21 18.87 -19.90 -0.57
C LYS A 21 19.70 -18.78 0.06
N GLU A 22 19.57 -17.56 -0.48
CA GLU A 22 20.37 -16.41 -0.07
C GLU A 22 19.74 -15.67 1.12
N ILE A 23 20.61 -15.07 1.94
CA ILE A 23 20.20 -14.15 3.01
C ILE A 23 20.26 -12.74 2.43
N LEU A 24 19.11 -12.06 2.37
CA LEU A 24 18.99 -10.70 1.84
C LEU A 24 19.08 -9.68 2.97
N ALA A 25 19.66 -8.52 2.70
CA ALA A 25 19.73 -7.41 3.64
C ALA A 25 18.70 -6.31 3.27
N CYS A 26 17.93 -5.85 4.25
CA CYS A 26 16.94 -4.79 4.06
C CYS A 26 17.59 -3.43 3.81
N SER A 27 17.18 -2.71 2.78
CA SER A 27 17.72 -1.38 2.46
C SER A 27 17.40 -0.31 3.52
N GLN A 28 16.32 -0.45 4.28
CA GLN A 28 15.87 0.55 5.25
C GLN A 28 16.41 0.29 6.67
N CYS A 29 16.33 -0.94 7.16
CA CYS A 29 16.70 -1.27 8.55
C CYS A 29 17.97 -2.11 8.66
N ARG A 30 18.60 -2.50 7.53
CA ARG A 30 19.78 -3.37 7.45
C ARG A 30 19.63 -4.75 8.13
N ARG A 31 18.41 -5.12 8.53
CA ARG A 31 18.11 -6.46 9.06
C ARG A 31 18.13 -7.48 7.93
N ASN A 32 18.59 -8.67 8.26
CA ASN A 32 18.60 -9.80 7.35
C ASN A 32 17.22 -10.44 7.26
N TYR A 33 16.81 -10.87 6.06
CA TYR A 33 15.58 -11.61 5.83
C TYR A 33 15.77 -12.64 4.72
N LYS A 34 14.87 -13.62 4.67
CA LYS A 34 14.83 -14.65 3.63
C LYS A 34 13.47 -14.63 2.94
N LEU A 35 13.46 -14.97 1.66
CA LEU A 35 12.25 -15.16 0.87
C LEU A 35 11.88 -16.64 0.82
N ILE A 36 10.59 -16.93 0.97
CA ILE A 36 10.10 -18.30 0.89
C ILE A 36 9.86 -18.66 -0.59
N ALA A 37 10.02 -19.93 -0.96
CA ALA A 37 9.79 -20.40 -2.33
C ALA A 37 8.40 -20.03 -2.88
N GLN A 38 7.39 -20.02 -2.01
CA GLN A 38 6.03 -19.60 -2.35
C GLN A 38 5.96 -18.11 -2.75
N GLU A 39 6.67 -17.22 -2.06
CA GLU A 39 6.71 -15.78 -2.40
C GLU A 39 7.36 -15.56 -3.76
N VAL A 40 8.47 -16.26 -4.04
CA VAL A 40 9.19 -16.18 -5.32
C VAL A 40 8.35 -16.75 -6.46
N ALA A 41 7.71 -17.90 -6.27
CA ALA A 41 6.83 -18.51 -7.26
C ALA A 41 5.62 -17.61 -7.58
N TRP A 42 5.03 -16.99 -6.56
CA TRP A 42 3.93 -16.05 -6.72
C TRP A 42 4.36 -14.79 -7.49
N ALA A 43 5.50 -14.20 -7.14
CA ALA A 43 6.05 -13.03 -7.82
C ALA A 43 6.35 -13.35 -9.30
N LYS A 44 6.94 -14.52 -9.59
CA LYS A 44 7.19 -15.00 -10.95
C LYS A 44 5.92 -15.15 -11.77
N LYS A 45 4.89 -15.81 -11.21
CA LYS A 45 3.59 -16.02 -11.87
C LYS A 45 2.91 -14.69 -12.23
N ARG A 46 3.05 -13.68 -11.37
CA ARG A 46 2.45 -12.36 -11.55
C ARG A 46 3.36 -11.35 -12.27
N ARG A 47 4.60 -11.74 -12.62
CA ARG A 47 5.64 -10.85 -13.18
C ARG A 47 5.88 -9.62 -12.31
N PHE A 48 5.92 -9.83 -10.99
CA PHE A 48 6.17 -8.76 -10.02
C PHE A 48 7.62 -8.74 -9.51
N PRO A 49 8.12 -7.55 -9.12
CA PRO A 49 9.36 -7.39 -8.39
C PRO A 49 9.45 -8.28 -7.15
N LEU A 50 10.64 -8.75 -6.82
CA LEU A 50 10.92 -9.17 -5.45
C LEU A 50 11.08 -7.95 -4.54
N PRO A 51 10.69 -8.05 -3.26
CA PRO A 51 10.82 -6.96 -2.31
C PRO A 51 12.29 -6.74 -1.87
N HIS A 52 12.74 -5.48 -1.88
CA HIS A 52 14.03 -5.06 -1.28
C HIS A 52 13.95 -4.73 0.22
N LEU A 53 12.73 -4.74 0.76
CA LEU A 53 12.43 -4.44 2.15
C LEU A 53 12.05 -5.71 2.88
N CYS A 54 12.49 -5.82 4.13
CA CYS A 54 12.09 -6.94 4.99
C CYS A 54 10.57 -6.92 5.27
N PRO A 55 9.99 -8.06 5.70
CA PRO A 55 8.56 -8.16 6.01
C PRO A 55 8.05 -7.08 6.98
N GLU A 56 8.84 -6.76 8.02
CA GLU A 56 8.51 -5.73 9.01
C GLU A 56 8.45 -4.32 8.40
N CYS A 57 9.48 -3.90 7.66
CA CYS A 57 9.47 -2.57 7.03
C CYS A 57 8.33 -2.44 6.00
N ARG A 58 8.02 -3.52 5.26
CA ARG A 58 6.85 -3.54 4.37
C ARG A 58 5.55 -3.42 5.15
N TYR A 59 5.45 -4.10 6.29
CA TYR A 59 4.28 -4.01 7.17
C TYR A 59 4.10 -2.60 7.73
N GLU A 60 5.16 -1.99 8.24
CA GLU A 60 5.14 -0.60 8.72
C GLU A 60 4.70 0.37 7.63
N GLN A 61 5.23 0.26 6.42
CA GLN A 61 4.80 1.09 5.29
C GLN A 61 3.31 0.95 4.99
N ARG A 62 2.77 -0.29 5.00
CA ARG A 62 1.32 -0.51 4.84
C ARG A 62 0.52 0.14 5.98
N MET A 63 1.01 0.03 7.21
CA MET A 63 0.33 0.61 8.37
C MET A 63 0.35 2.14 8.36
N ARG A 64 1.39 2.78 7.81
CA ARG A 64 1.47 4.24 7.64
C ARG A 64 0.45 4.79 6.65
N VAL A 65 0.08 4.03 5.63
CA VAL A 65 -0.92 4.43 4.62
C VAL A 65 -2.34 4.20 5.12
N ARG A 66 -2.54 3.31 6.08
CA ARG A 66 -3.85 3.01 6.64
C ARG A 66 -4.35 4.19 7.47
N ASN A 67 -5.62 4.53 7.31
CA ASN A 67 -6.27 5.52 8.17
C ASN A 67 -6.19 5.07 9.64
N PRO A 68 -6.07 6.03 10.58
CA PRO A 68 -6.10 5.72 12.00
C PRO A 68 -7.41 5.02 12.37
N ARG A 69 -7.36 4.16 13.39
CA ARG A 69 -8.56 3.52 13.97
C ARG A 69 -9.32 4.48 14.88
N LYS A 70 -9.65 5.66 14.37
CA LYS A 70 -10.44 6.69 15.04
C LYS A 70 -11.58 7.08 14.10
N LEU A 71 -12.79 7.12 14.64
CA LEU A 71 -13.95 7.63 13.92
C LEU A 71 -14.07 9.13 14.21
N HIS A 72 -14.35 9.89 13.18
CA HIS A 72 -14.56 11.33 13.21
C HIS A 72 -15.97 11.60 12.70
N ASP A 73 -16.71 12.43 13.43
CA ASP A 73 -17.98 12.97 12.96
C ASP A 73 -17.67 14.04 11.88
N ARG A 74 -18.22 13.85 10.68
CA ARG A 74 -18.04 14.79 9.56
C ARG A 74 -19.34 14.91 8.76
N PRO A 75 -19.71 16.11 8.29
CA PRO A 75 -20.86 16.26 7.40
C PRO A 75 -20.53 15.78 5.98
N CYS A 76 -21.54 15.25 5.28
CA CYS A 76 -21.44 14.88 3.87
C CYS A 76 -21.15 16.11 3.01
N ALA A 77 -20.18 16.00 2.08
CA ALA A 77 -19.80 17.11 1.21
C ALA A 77 -20.91 17.56 0.24
N GLN A 78 -21.95 16.75 0.01
CA GLN A 78 -23.05 17.07 -0.91
C GLN A 78 -24.36 17.43 -0.20
N CYS A 79 -24.79 16.63 0.79
CA CYS A 79 -26.08 16.83 1.46
C CYS A 79 -25.96 17.40 2.88
N GLY A 80 -24.76 17.47 3.46
CA GLY A 80 -24.55 17.95 4.83
C GLY A 80 -24.92 16.98 5.95
N GLU A 81 -25.47 15.79 5.64
CA GLU A 81 -25.83 14.78 6.64
C GLU A 81 -24.63 14.40 7.52
N ALA A 82 -24.83 14.31 8.84
CA ALA A 82 -23.78 13.95 9.78
C ALA A 82 -23.55 12.43 9.77
N PHE A 83 -22.29 12.01 9.60
CA PHE A 83 -21.92 10.59 9.63
C PHE A 83 -20.49 10.40 10.14
N GLN A 84 -20.18 9.16 10.52
CA GLN A 84 -18.90 8.79 11.09
C GLN A 84 -17.97 8.16 10.07
N THR A 85 -16.74 8.65 10.00
CA THR A 85 -15.73 8.13 9.07
C THR A 85 -14.35 8.04 9.70
N THR A 86 -13.50 7.20 9.11
CA THR A 86 -12.09 7.08 9.52
C THR A 86 -11.21 8.24 9.05
N THR A 87 -11.75 9.11 8.20
CA THR A 87 -11.04 10.26 7.65
C THR A 87 -11.17 11.45 8.58
N PRO A 88 -10.06 12.07 9.00
CA PRO A 88 -10.13 13.25 9.86
C PRO A 88 -10.79 14.43 9.14
N THR A 89 -11.44 15.30 9.90
CA THR A 89 -12.09 16.53 9.40
C THR A 89 -11.10 17.50 8.74
N ASP A 90 -9.85 17.50 9.21
CA ASP A 90 -8.74 18.30 8.65
C ASP A 90 -8.23 17.79 7.29
N SER A 91 -8.62 16.59 6.86
CA SER A 91 -8.17 16.09 5.56
C SER A 91 -8.82 16.85 4.39
N PRO A 92 -8.05 17.15 3.31
CA PRO A 92 -8.56 17.87 2.13
C PRO A 92 -9.46 17.00 1.23
N LYS A 93 -9.80 15.78 1.66
CA LYS A 93 -10.59 14.84 0.86
C LYS A 93 -12.08 15.12 1.08
N SER A 94 -12.84 15.27 -0.01
CA SER A 94 -14.30 15.31 0.02
C SER A 94 -14.84 13.91 0.32
N VAL A 95 -15.65 13.79 1.37
CA VAL A 95 -16.25 12.52 1.78
C VAL A 95 -17.76 12.60 1.62
N TYR A 96 -18.32 11.61 0.94
CA TYR A 96 -19.74 11.50 0.67
C TYR A 96 -20.36 10.41 1.54
N CYS A 97 -21.63 10.58 1.91
CA CYS A 97 -22.42 9.49 2.46
C CYS A 97 -22.73 8.45 1.37
N GLU A 98 -23.05 7.23 1.79
CA GLU A 98 -23.40 6.12 0.89
C GLU A 98 -24.43 6.50 -0.20
N PRO A 99 -25.58 7.12 0.11
CA PRO A 99 -26.57 7.44 -0.92
C PRO A 99 -26.08 8.50 -1.92
N CYS A 100 -25.28 9.48 -1.47
CA CYS A 100 -24.67 10.47 -2.38
C CYS A 100 -23.59 9.84 -3.25
N TYR A 101 -22.78 8.94 -2.70
CA TYR A 101 -21.76 8.22 -3.44
C TYR A 101 -22.36 7.35 -4.55
N LEU A 102 -23.46 6.64 -4.25
CA LEU A 102 -24.15 5.79 -5.22
C LEU A 102 -24.69 6.58 -6.41
N LYS A 103 -25.23 7.79 -6.19
CA LYS A 103 -25.72 8.69 -7.26
C LYS A 103 -24.63 9.23 -8.19
N VAL A 104 -23.36 9.16 -7.79
CA VAL A 104 -22.24 9.62 -8.61
C VAL A 104 -21.70 8.49 -9.49
N ILE A 105 -21.82 7.25 -9.04
CA ILE A 105 -21.30 6.07 -9.74
C ILE A 105 -22.32 5.50 -10.72
N TYR A 106 -23.60 5.54 -10.36
CA TYR A 106 -24.72 5.05 -11.15
C TYR A 106 -25.51 6.23 -11.71
#